data_AF-A0A0P6XBT9-F1
#
_entry.id   AF-A0A0P6XBT9-F1
#
_cell.length_a   1.000
_cell.length_b   1.000
_cell.length_c   1.000
_cell.angle_alpha   90.00
_cell.angle_beta   90.00
_cell.angle_gamma   90.00
#
_symmetry.space_group_name_H-M   'P 1'
#
loop_
_entity.id
_entity.type
_entity.pdbx_description
1 polymer ?
#
loop_
_entity_poly.entity_id
_entity_poly.type
_entity_poly.pdbx_seq_one_letter_code
_entity_poly.pdbx_strand_id
1 'polypeptide(L)' 'MKTFGEQLRYRRQQLGFTQEQIARKLDVTVRQYCRWETGETKISVYYLAKWIELSGTAYEDIHESLLLYGESEKLQ' A
#
# COMPACT_ATOMS: atom_id res chain seq x y z
N MET A 1 2.55 13.19 -10.00
CA MET A 1 3.06 12.45 -8.83
C MET A 1 2.21 11.20 -8.67
N LYS A 2 2.78 10.00 -8.48
CA LYS A 2 2.00 8.77 -8.30
C LYS A 2 1.39 8.72 -6.89
N THR A 3 0.12 8.39 -6.80
CA THR A 3 -0.57 8.10 -5.53
C THR A 3 0.04 6.84 -4.88
N PHE A 4 -0.24 6.62 -3.60
CA PHE A 4 0.23 5.42 -2.90
C PHE A 4 -0.29 4.12 -3.50
N GLY A 5 -1.57 4.09 -3.89
CA GLY A 5 -2.14 2.92 -4.56
C GLY A 5 -1.41 2.59 -5.86
N GLU A 6 -1.06 3.61 -6.64
CA GLU A 6 -0.28 3.44 -7.87
C GLU A 6 1.15 2.96 -7.59
N GLN A 7 1.76 3.36 -6.48
CA GLN A 7 3.09 2.87 -6.05
C GLN A 7 3.03 1.40 -5.63
N LEU A 8 2.03 1.00 -4.83
CA LEU A 8 1.78 -0.40 -4.47
C LEU A 8 1.64 -1.26 -5.74
N ARG A 9 0.80 -0.81 -6.68
CA ARG A 9 0.56 -1.48 -7.95
C ARG A 9 1.83 -1.61 -8.77
N TYR A 10 2.56 -0.52 -8.91
CA TYR A 10 3.80 -0.49 -9.69
C TYR A 10 4.82 -1.47 -9.11
N ARG A 11 5.06 -1.43 -7.80
CA ARG A 11 6.02 -2.32 -7.14
C ARG A 11 5.59 -3.79 -7.22
N ARG A 12 4.31 -4.09 -7.00
CA ARG A 12 3.78 -5.45 -7.20
C ARG A 12 4.07 -5.97 -8.62
N GLN A 13 3.85 -5.13 -9.64
CA GLN A 13 4.12 -5.48 -11.02
C GLN A 13 5.61 -5.70 -11.29
N GLN A 14 6.50 -4.89 -10.72
CA GLN A 14 7.95 -5.10 -10.80
C GLN A 14 8.39 -6.43 -10.19
N LEU A 15 7.70 -6.89 -9.15
CA LEU A 15 7.93 -8.18 -8.51
C LEU A 15 7.25 -9.36 -9.24
N GLY A 16 6.53 -9.11 -10.33
CA GLY A 16 5.86 -10.15 -11.12
C GLY A 16 4.63 -10.78 -10.44
N PHE A 17 4.09 -10.15 -9.40
CA PHE A 17 2.93 -10.69 -8.67
C PHE A 17 1.59 -10.22 -9.25
N THR A 18 0.58 -11.09 -9.21
CA THR A 18 -0.83 -10.72 -9.42
C THR A 18 -1.44 -10.15 -8.13
N GLN A 19 -2.60 -9.48 -8.23
CA GLN A 19 -3.32 -9.00 -7.05
C GLN A 19 -3.73 -10.17 -6.14
N GLU A 20 -4.14 -11.30 -6.72
CA GLU A 20 -4.51 -12.52 -6.00
C GLU A 20 -3.33 -13.09 -5.19
N GLN A 21 -2.13 -13.09 -5.77
CA GLN A 21 -0.94 -13.64 -5.11
C GLN A 21 -0.55 -12.81 -3.89
N ILE A 22 -0.54 -11.47 -3.99
CA ILE A 22 -0.26 -10.61 -2.83
C ILE A 22 -1.37 -10.69 -1.79
N ALA A 23 -2.64 -10.65 -2.23
CA ALA A 23 -3.77 -10.74 -1.31
C ALA A 23 -3.72 -12.02 -0.45
N ARG A 24 -3.40 -13.18 -1.07
CA ARG A 24 -3.19 -14.44 -0.35
C ARG A 24 -2.02 -14.37 0.63
N LYS A 25 -0.90 -13.76 0.24
CA LYS A 25 0.28 -13.62 1.11
C LYS A 25 0.04 -12.70 2.32
N LEU A 26 -0.84 -11.71 2.17
CA LEU A 26 -1.22 -10.78 3.24
C LEU A 26 -2.42 -11.24 4.06
N ASP A 27 -3.03 -12.37 3.70
CA ASP A 27 -4.27 -12.88 4.28
C ASP A 27 -5.42 -11.85 4.22
N VAL A 28 -5.65 -11.32 3.02
CA VAL A 28 -6.74 -10.38 2.70
C VAL A 28 -7.49 -10.81 1.46
N THR A 29 -8.68 -10.25 1.27
CA THR A 29 -9.43 -10.47 0.02
C THR A 29 -8.76 -9.73 -1.15
N VAL A 30 -8.85 -10.30 -2.36
CA VAL A 30 -8.37 -9.65 -3.59
C VAL A 30 -9.01 -8.28 -3.78
N ARG A 31 -10.31 -8.17 -3.44
CA ARG A 31 -11.06 -6.90 -3.48
C ARG A 31 -10.46 -5.85 -2.54
N GLN A 32 -10.11 -6.22 -1.31
CA GLN A 32 -9.48 -5.31 -0.36
C GLN A 32 -8.13 -4.80 -0.88
N TYR A 33 -7.31 -5.71 -1.42
CA TYR A 33 -6.03 -5.34 -2.00
C TYR A 33 -6.19 -4.44 -3.25
N CYS A 34 -7.14 -4.74 -4.13
CA CYS A 34 -7.47 -3.90 -5.29
C CYS A 34 -7.86 -2.47 -4.88
N ARG A 35 -8.67 -2.33 -3.81
CA ARG A 35 -9.06 -1.02 -3.26
C ARG A 35 -7.89 -0.20 -2.71
N TRP A 36 -6.83 -0.86 -2.23
CA TRP A 36 -5.62 -0.16 -1.84
C TRP A 36 -4.87 0.36 -3.06
N GLU A 37 -4.77 -0.44 -4.13
CA GLU A 37 -4.11 -0.02 -5.38
C GLU A 37 -4.85 1.08 -6.14
N THR A 38 -6.17 1.16 -6.01
CA THR A 38 -6.98 2.25 -6.60
C THR A 38 -7.11 3.47 -5.70
N GLY A 39 -6.67 3.38 -4.44
CA GLY A 39 -6.85 4.45 -3.45
C GLY A 39 -8.28 4.59 -2.93
N GLU A 40 -9.19 3.67 -3.25
CA GLU A 40 -10.58 3.65 -2.72
C GLU A 40 -10.59 3.52 -1.18
N THR A 41 -9.61 2.80 -0.62
CA THR A 41 -9.45 2.66 0.83
C THR A 41 -7.99 2.79 1.23
N LYS A 42 -7.74 3.34 2.42
CA LYS A 42 -6.40 3.40 3.01
C LYS A 42 -5.97 2.01 3.51
N ILE A 43 -4.71 1.66 3.27
CA ILE A 43 -4.09 0.52 3.95
C ILE A 43 -3.82 0.90 5.41
N SER A 44 -4.05 -0.02 6.35
CA SER A 44 -3.64 0.19 7.74
C SER A 44 -2.12 0.02 7.89
N VAL A 45 -1.52 0.63 8.92
CA VAL A 45 -0.10 0.45 9.27
C VAL A 45 0.29 -1.03 9.41
N TYR A 46 -0.58 -1.86 9.98
CA TYR A 46 -0.34 -3.31 10.12
C TYR A 46 -0.09 -4.00 8.77
N TYR A 47 -1.01 -3.84 7.81
CA TYR A 47 -0.87 -4.42 6.48
C TYR A 47 0.24 -3.77 5.66
N LEU A 48 0.53 -2.48 5.91
CA LEU A 48 1.65 -1.80 5.28
C LEU A 48 2.98 -2.43 5.68
N ALA A 49 3.19 -2.68 6.97
CA ALA A 49 4.41 -3.34 7.47
C ALA A 49 4.60 -4.72 6.80
N LYS A 50 3.54 -5.55 6.78
CA LYS A 50 3.58 -6.85 6.09
C LYS A 50 3.86 -6.72 4.60
N TRP A 51 3.30 -5.72 3.94
CA TRP A 51 3.52 -5.50 2.51
C TRP A 51 4.97 -5.08 2.24
N ILE A 52 5.55 -4.21 3.07
CA ILE A 52 6.95 -3.78 2.99
C ILE A 52 7.88 -4.99 3.12
N GLU A 53 7.68 -5.80 4.15
CA GLU A 53 8.43 -7.04 4.37
C GLU A 53 8.33 -8.00 3.17
N LEU A 54 7.11 -8.20 2.66
CA LEU A 54 6.86 -9.11 1.55
C LEU A 54 7.45 -8.61 0.23
N SER A 55 7.41 -7.30 0.00
CA SER A 55 7.82 -6.68 -1.26
C SER A 55 9.32 -6.37 -1.31
N GLY A 56 10.03 -6.48 -0.19
CA GLY A 56 11.43 -6.07 -0.07
C GLY A 56 11.63 -4.62 -0.50
N THR A 57 10.64 -3.77 -0.26
CA THR A 57 10.67 -2.34 -0.59
C THR A 57 11.20 -1.60 0.61
N ALA A 58 12.16 -0.69 0.43
CA ALA A 58 12.61 0.13 1.55
C ALA A 58 11.50 1.12 1.94
N TYR A 59 11.42 1.50 3.21
CA TYR A 59 10.41 2.47 3.66
C TYR A 59 10.57 3.82 2.93
N GLU A 60 11.82 4.17 2.64
CA GLU A 60 12.25 5.38 1.93
C GLU A 60 11.77 5.41 0.48
N ASP A 61 11.49 4.25 -0.13
CA ASP A 61 10.93 4.16 -1.48
C ASP A 61 9.42 4.45 -1.51
N ILE A 62 8.77 4.44 -0.35
CA ILE A 62 7.35 4.77 -0.17
C ILE A 62 7.28 6.25 0.21
N HIS A 63 6.77 7.08 -0.71
CA HIS A 63 6.85 8.54 -0.56
C HIS A 63 6.24 9.04 0.78
N GLU A 64 7.02 9.83 1.51
CA GLU A 64 6.77 10.34 2.87
C GLU A 64 5.40 11.02 3.04
N SER A 65 4.88 11.64 1.97
CA SER A 65 3.56 12.28 1.94
C SER A 65 2.37 11.34 2.20
N LEU A 66 2.58 10.03 2.25
CA LEU A 66 1.53 9.02 2.45
C LEU A 66 1.58 8.33 3.80
N LEU A 67 2.69 8.49 4.50
CA LEU A 67 2.95 7.93 5.82
C LEU A 67 2.58 8.93 6.93
N LEU A 68 2.56 10.22 6.61
CA LEU A 68 2.21 11.31 7.52
C LEU A 68 0.89 11.98 7.11
N TYR A 69 -0.23 11.32 7.39
CA TYR A 69 -1.50 12.01 7.63
C TYR A 69 -2.14 11.44 8.89
N GLY A 70 -1.48 11.75 10.01
CA GLY A 70 -2.00 11.61 11.37
C GLY A 70 -2.36 12.95 12.03
N GLU A 71 -2.16 14.10 11.37
CA GLU A 71 -2.58 15.40 11.89
C GLU A 71 -3.09 16.31 10.76
N SER A 72 -4.32 16.07 10.34
CA SER A 72 -5.15 17.12 9.75
C SER A 72 -6.56 16.99 10.31
N GLU A 73 -6.67 17.00 11.63
CA GLU A 73 -7.90 17.32 12.31
C GLU A 73 -7.58 18.27 13.48
N LYS A 74 -8.13 19.48 13.37
CA LYS A 74 -8.07 20.64 14.27
C LYS A 74 -6.85 21.55 14.14
N LEU A 75 -6.95 22.48 13.18
CA LEU A 75 -6.99 23.88 13.60
C LEU A 75 -8.13 24.58 12.84
N GLN A 76 -9.02 25.18 13.63
CA GLN A 76 -9.96 26.21 13.18
C GLN A 76 -9.23 27.38 12.54
#